data_AF-A0A915MWB3-F1
#
_entry.id   AF-A0A915MWB3-F1
#
_cell.length_a   1.000
_cell.length_b   1.000
_cell.length_c   1.000
_cell.angle_alpha   90.00
_cell.angle_beta   90.00
_cell.angle_gamma   90.00
#
_symmetry.space_group_name_H-M   'P 1'
#
loop_
_entity.id
_entity.type
_entity.pdbx_description
1 polymer ?
#
loop_
_entity_poly.entity_id
_entity_poly.type
_entity_poly.pdbx_seq_one_letter_code
_entity_poly.pdbx_strand_id
1 'polypeptide(L)'
;MQLDGLLMEVPDSSKNLGGFTFGERASVVGVWFFNENNEFLSVDKSGICSIFELENNSEKLIFERKIRKCLTSLIGVTTNLGLLSASVNKQKKLLATGFSNGTFCIFDIPGLSLLQNFSIGDKQINSINFNSRGDWLAIGCGRGMDAQLIVWEWQSESHILKQQSHSQTITAIAYSPDGSILATGAEDGKVKLWNCATSFCTVTFIEHETGVTDICFTQNGKAVLSSSLEGSIRAHDLKRYRNFRTLVAPKQTQLHLLCADFSGDIVAAASRDLFEIYSFESSEVLDVLTGHSNLISGLTYFENTLCTVSLDKTMKIWNIVDGGNCLETVNLLNEGLDVKYSPNGSLLAVLCYDSNINLFNTLNTSQIGIIETKLDIDAGRQRIDKVKKTTSEKNKTFTCIAFSPNGQLLLAGGQSNIFCLYSVADRIKVRSFKLSSNYSLDGVNLDINYRKMTEFGNLDLFDLTDSDEEETNPKKKIRLPGTKHTDLSERAVRPTISMSKIAFSPNGLDFAVACTEGVCIYSLTKPRRFDPLQLESNVTPKEILNSTINGEHVNALSLALRLNDREIVERTIEAIPVEQ
;
A
#
# COMPACT_ATOMS: atom_id res chain seq x y z
N MET A 1 14.53 -37.88 16.80
CA MET A 1 13.31 -37.53 17.55
C MET A 1 12.15 -37.70 16.60
N GLN A 2 11.28 -38.69 16.82
CA GLN A 2 10.01 -38.78 16.07
C GLN A 2 9.11 -37.68 16.62
N LEU A 3 8.62 -36.81 15.74
CA LEU A 3 7.59 -35.84 16.10
C LEU A 3 6.25 -36.53 15.89
N ASP A 4 5.50 -36.66 16.98
CA ASP A 4 4.24 -37.38 17.02
C ASP A 4 3.07 -36.43 16.68
N GLY A 5 2.32 -36.73 15.62
CA GLY A 5 1.03 -36.07 15.35
C GLY A 5 -0.08 -36.64 16.21
N LEU A 6 -1.05 -35.84 16.65
CA LEU A 6 -2.08 -36.27 17.63
C LEU A 6 -3.50 -36.16 17.03
N LEU A 7 -4.28 -37.24 17.13
CA LEU A 7 -5.70 -37.31 16.73
C LEU A 7 -6.60 -37.19 17.96
N MET A 8 -7.55 -36.25 17.98
CA MET A 8 -8.53 -36.08 19.07
C MET A 8 -9.96 -36.18 18.54
N GLU A 9 -10.82 -36.87 19.30
CA GLU A 9 -12.26 -36.95 19.03
C GLU A 9 -13.01 -35.74 19.61
N VAL A 10 -14.07 -35.33 18.93
CA VAL A 10 -15.04 -34.36 19.46
C VAL A 10 -16.05 -35.15 20.31
N PRO A 11 -16.31 -34.75 21.57
CA PRO A 11 -16.88 -35.61 22.62
C PRO A 11 -18.34 -36.08 22.45
N ASP A 12 -18.97 -35.90 21.29
CA ASP A 12 -20.36 -36.28 21.04
C ASP A 12 -20.53 -37.74 20.55
N SER A 13 -19.44 -38.44 20.22
CA SER A 13 -19.49 -39.88 19.88
C SER A 13 -19.34 -40.77 21.12
N SER A 14 -20.27 -41.71 21.31
CA SER A 14 -20.42 -42.58 22.48
C SER A 14 -19.30 -43.61 22.72
N LYS A 15 -18.11 -43.42 22.14
CA LYS A 15 -16.93 -44.24 22.36
C LYS A 15 -15.76 -43.29 22.59
N ASN A 16 -15.15 -43.33 23.78
CA ASN A 16 -13.84 -42.72 24.01
C ASN A 16 -12.80 -43.59 23.32
N LEU A 17 -12.54 -43.37 22.03
CA LEU A 17 -11.42 -44.01 21.36
C LEU A 17 -10.21 -43.12 21.64
N GLY A 18 -9.21 -43.67 22.36
CA GLY A 18 -8.04 -42.92 22.80
C GLY A 18 -7.27 -42.28 21.64
N GLY A 19 -6.55 -41.19 21.94
CA GLY A 19 -5.75 -40.47 20.94
C GLY A 19 -4.66 -41.35 20.33
N PHE A 20 -4.49 -41.23 19.01
CA PHE A 20 -3.48 -41.95 18.24
C PHE A 20 -2.30 -41.02 17.90
N THR A 21 -1.07 -41.57 17.97
CA THR A 21 0.15 -40.90 17.51
C THR A 21 0.81 -41.63 16.36
N PHE A 22 1.30 -40.88 15.38
CA PHE A 22 2.10 -41.42 14.27
C PHE A 22 3.43 -40.66 14.17
N GLY A 23 4.50 -41.40 13.90
CA GLY A 23 5.86 -40.86 13.87
C GLY A 23 6.35 -40.55 12.45
N GLU A 24 6.71 -39.29 12.24
CA GLU A 24 7.33 -38.79 11.01
C GLU A 24 8.81 -38.44 11.18
N ARG A 25 9.54 -38.23 10.07
CA ARG A 25 10.98 -37.95 10.12
C ARG A 25 11.27 -36.48 10.45
N ALA A 26 10.37 -35.60 10.04
CA ALA A 26 10.44 -34.16 10.29
C ALA A 26 9.10 -33.67 10.88
N SER A 27 8.98 -32.36 11.13
CA SER A 27 7.69 -31.79 11.53
C SER A 27 6.66 -31.96 10.42
N VAL A 28 5.45 -32.37 10.81
CA VAL A 28 4.30 -32.51 9.92
C VAL A 28 3.83 -31.13 9.46
N VAL A 29 3.66 -30.94 8.15
CA VAL A 29 3.11 -29.69 7.57
C VAL A 29 1.59 -29.73 7.56
N GLY A 30 1.00 -30.90 7.30
CA GLY A 30 -0.44 -31.05 7.33
C GLY A 30 -0.88 -32.51 7.31
N VAL A 31 -2.08 -32.74 7.84
CA VAL A 31 -2.79 -34.03 7.84
C VAL A 31 -4.20 -33.85 7.32
N TRP A 32 -4.64 -34.73 6.43
CA TRP A 32 -5.98 -34.68 5.82
C TRP A 32 -6.66 -36.05 5.83
N PHE A 33 -7.91 -36.10 6.29
CA PHE A 33 -8.74 -37.31 6.28
C PHE A 33 -9.56 -37.44 4.99
N PHE A 34 -9.66 -38.66 4.48
CA PHE A 34 -10.58 -39.03 3.40
C PHE A 34 -11.75 -39.83 3.99
N ASN A 35 -12.96 -39.28 3.87
CA ASN A 35 -14.15 -39.84 4.50
C ASN A 35 -14.58 -41.20 3.89
N GLU A 36 -14.14 -41.51 2.67
CA GLU A 36 -14.58 -42.72 1.97
C GLU A 36 -13.89 -44.01 2.48
N ASN A 37 -12.65 -43.92 2.97
CA ASN A 37 -11.81 -45.11 3.20
C ASN A 37 -11.25 -45.24 4.64
N ASN A 38 -11.62 -44.36 5.58
CA ASN A 38 -10.91 -44.23 6.87
C ASN A 38 -9.37 -44.09 6.70
N GLU A 39 -8.95 -43.46 5.61
CA GLU A 39 -7.56 -43.16 5.32
C GLU A 39 -7.24 -41.72 5.69
N PHE A 40 -6.01 -41.47 6.12
CA PHE A 40 -5.49 -40.12 6.22
C PHE A 40 -4.13 -39.98 5.53
N LEU A 41 -3.93 -38.80 4.96
CA LEU A 41 -2.69 -38.36 4.35
C LEU A 41 -1.93 -37.51 5.35
N SER A 42 -0.63 -37.73 5.48
CA SER A 42 0.28 -36.85 6.19
C SER A 42 1.46 -36.46 5.30
N VAL A 43 1.95 -35.23 5.49
CA VAL A 43 3.06 -34.66 4.71
C VAL A 43 4.03 -33.97 5.66
N ASP A 44 5.30 -34.42 5.70
CA ASP A 44 6.34 -33.80 6.52
C ASP A 44 7.06 -32.65 5.77
N LYS A 45 7.73 -31.75 6.52
CA LYS A 45 8.61 -30.68 5.99
C LYS A 45 9.76 -31.19 5.13
N SER A 46 10.17 -32.46 5.31
CA SER A 46 11.21 -33.09 4.49
C SER A 46 10.71 -33.53 3.10
N GLY A 47 9.43 -33.32 2.80
CA GLY A 47 8.81 -33.73 1.54
C GLY A 47 8.44 -35.21 1.49
N ILE A 48 8.36 -35.89 2.63
CA ILE A 48 7.84 -37.25 2.71
C ILE A 48 6.31 -37.16 2.81
N CYS A 49 5.62 -37.96 2.02
CA CYS A 49 4.17 -38.08 2.06
C CYS A 49 3.80 -39.53 2.39
N SER A 50 2.94 -39.69 3.39
CA SER A 50 2.52 -40.98 3.93
C SER A 50 1.00 -41.11 3.90
N ILE A 51 0.49 -42.25 3.45
CA ILE A 51 -0.94 -42.59 3.54
C ILE A 51 -1.09 -43.69 4.59
N PHE A 52 -1.98 -43.45 5.53
CA PHE A 52 -2.34 -44.34 6.61
C PHE A 52 -3.77 -44.82 6.46
N GLU A 53 -4.03 -46.08 6.75
CA GLU A 53 -5.36 -46.67 6.73
C GLU A 53 -5.69 -47.27 8.08
N LEU A 54 -6.97 -47.17 8.47
CA LEU A 54 -7.46 -47.68 9.74
C LEU A 54 -7.67 -49.20 9.66
N GLU A 55 -6.95 -49.94 10.49
CA GLU A 55 -7.24 -51.34 10.77
C GLU A 55 -8.14 -51.44 12.01
N ASN A 56 -9.34 -52.00 11.79
CA ASN A 56 -10.30 -52.24 12.87
C ASN A 56 -9.89 -53.47 13.68
N ASN A 57 -9.05 -53.27 14.71
CA ASN A 57 -8.91 -54.22 15.80
C ASN A 57 -9.87 -53.84 16.94
N SER A 58 -10.61 -54.82 17.46
CA SER A 58 -11.78 -54.66 18.36
C SER A 58 -11.54 -53.88 19.66
N GLU A 59 -10.28 -53.61 20.03
CA GLU A 59 -9.92 -52.96 21.29
C GLU A 59 -9.17 -51.62 21.11
N LYS A 60 -8.59 -51.34 19.92
CA LYS A 60 -7.83 -50.10 19.64
C LYS A 60 -7.88 -49.76 18.14
N LEU A 61 -8.07 -48.48 17.81
CA LEU A 61 -7.87 -47.97 16.45
C LEU A 61 -6.36 -47.92 16.18
N ILE A 62 -5.89 -48.75 15.24
CA ILE A 62 -4.51 -48.73 14.78
C ILE A 62 -4.53 -48.25 13.33
N PHE A 63 -3.71 -47.25 13.03
CA PHE A 63 -3.49 -46.84 11.65
C PHE A 63 -2.16 -47.41 11.16
N GLU A 64 -2.22 -48.23 10.12
CA GLU A 64 -1.04 -48.75 9.45
C GLU A 64 -0.65 -47.89 8.25
N ARG A 65 0.66 -47.68 8.06
CA ARG A 65 1.17 -46.89 6.93
C ARG A 65 1.22 -47.73 5.67
N LYS A 66 0.31 -47.49 4.72
CA LYS A 66 0.26 -48.20 3.43
C LYS A 66 1.26 -47.69 2.41
N ILE A 67 1.34 -46.37 2.25
CA ILE A 67 2.20 -45.74 1.22
C ILE A 67 3.15 -44.77 1.91
N ARG A 68 4.41 -44.78 1.45
CA ARG A 68 5.40 -43.73 1.74
C ARG A 68 6.11 -43.37 0.45
N LYS A 69 6.01 -42.11 0.04
CA LYS A 69 6.71 -41.58 -1.13
C LYS A 69 7.43 -40.29 -0.78
N CYS A 70 8.62 -40.12 -1.36
CA CYS A 70 9.40 -38.91 -1.22
C CYS A 70 9.07 -37.97 -2.39
N LEU A 71 8.35 -36.88 -2.14
CA LEU A 71 7.91 -35.93 -3.15
C LEU A 71 9.11 -35.24 -3.83
N THR A 72 10.18 -34.96 -3.09
CA THR A 72 11.41 -34.34 -3.64
C THR A 72 12.08 -35.22 -4.69
N SER A 73 12.03 -36.55 -4.52
CA SER A 73 12.58 -37.50 -5.50
C SER A 73 11.81 -37.51 -6.82
N LEU A 74 10.50 -37.23 -6.78
CA LEU A 74 9.64 -37.15 -7.96
C LEU A 74 9.88 -35.86 -8.77
N ILE A 75 10.40 -34.82 -8.12
CA ILE A 75 10.72 -33.53 -8.75
C ILE A 75 12.10 -33.57 -9.43
N GLY A 76 12.93 -34.59 -9.14
CA GLY A 76 14.28 -34.73 -9.70
C GLY A 76 15.31 -33.79 -9.09
N VAL A 77 15.00 -33.15 -7.96
CA VAL A 77 15.91 -32.21 -7.28
C VAL A 77 16.71 -32.94 -6.20
N THR A 78 18.03 -32.82 -6.27
CA THR A 78 18.99 -33.48 -5.38
C THR A 78 19.28 -32.70 -4.09
N THR A 79 18.79 -31.46 -3.98
CA THR A 79 18.99 -30.61 -2.80
C THR A 79 17.90 -30.85 -1.74
N ASN A 80 18.26 -30.62 -0.47
CA ASN A 80 17.31 -30.62 0.64
C ASN A 80 16.32 -29.45 0.49
N LEU A 81 15.25 -29.66 -0.27
CA LEU A 81 14.14 -28.73 -0.39
C LEU A 81 13.18 -28.92 0.78
N GLY A 82 12.97 -27.85 1.56
CA GLY A 82 11.97 -27.82 2.60
C GLY A 82 10.59 -27.61 2.00
N LEU A 83 9.65 -28.48 2.33
CA LEU A 83 8.23 -28.29 2.08
C LEU A 83 7.66 -27.38 3.17
N LEU A 84 7.04 -26.28 2.77
CA LEU A 84 6.55 -25.25 3.69
C LEU A 84 5.03 -25.29 3.85
N SER A 85 4.32 -25.63 2.78
CA SER A 85 2.87 -25.64 2.75
C SER A 85 2.34 -26.77 1.89
N ALA A 86 1.17 -27.28 2.24
CA ALA A 86 0.46 -28.27 1.46
C ALA A 86 -1.05 -28.10 1.66
N SER A 87 -1.83 -28.49 0.66
CA SER A 87 -3.29 -28.43 0.66
C SER A 87 -3.86 -29.59 -0.14
N VAL A 88 -4.99 -30.13 0.29
CA VAL A 88 -5.65 -31.26 -0.36
C VAL A 88 -7.08 -30.88 -0.74
N ASN A 89 -7.46 -31.15 -1.98
CA ASN A 89 -8.86 -31.20 -2.36
C ASN A 89 -9.36 -32.65 -2.32
N LYS A 90 -10.28 -32.93 -1.39
CA LYS A 90 -10.85 -34.26 -1.18
C LYS A 90 -11.73 -34.72 -2.33
N GLN A 91 -12.48 -33.81 -2.96
CA GLN A 91 -13.45 -34.16 -4.01
C GLN A 91 -12.75 -34.66 -5.28
N LYS A 92 -11.66 -33.98 -5.67
CA LYS A 92 -10.87 -34.35 -6.85
C LYS A 92 -9.67 -35.23 -6.53
N LYS A 93 -9.45 -35.56 -5.26
CA LYS A 93 -8.29 -36.33 -4.76
C LYS A 93 -6.97 -35.73 -5.23
N LEU A 94 -6.81 -34.41 -5.09
CA LEU A 94 -5.60 -33.67 -5.48
C LEU A 94 -4.84 -33.19 -4.25
N LEU A 95 -3.51 -33.29 -4.29
CA LEU A 95 -2.58 -32.71 -3.32
C LEU A 95 -1.76 -31.62 -4.00
N ALA A 96 -1.73 -30.42 -3.45
CA ALA A 96 -0.82 -29.36 -3.86
C ALA A 96 0.21 -29.11 -2.76
N THR A 97 1.49 -28.97 -3.14
CA THR A 97 2.60 -28.77 -2.21
C THR A 97 3.48 -27.60 -2.65
N GLY A 98 3.89 -26.77 -1.70
CA GLY A 98 4.73 -25.60 -1.92
C GLY A 98 6.09 -25.74 -1.24
N PHE A 99 7.14 -25.44 -2.01
CA PHE A 99 8.53 -25.58 -1.58
C PHE A 99 9.21 -24.24 -1.28
N SER A 100 10.32 -24.29 -0.56
CA SER A 100 11.12 -23.11 -0.18
C SER A 100 11.82 -22.40 -1.33
N ASN A 101 12.04 -23.08 -2.45
CA ASN A 101 12.64 -22.52 -3.67
C ASN A 101 11.62 -21.82 -4.60
N GLY A 102 10.33 -21.78 -4.24
CA GLY A 102 9.30 -21.20 -5.10
C GLY A 102 8.71 -22.13 -6.16
N THR A 103 9.03 -23.42 -6.11
CA THR A 103 8.29 -24.43 -6.88
C THR A 103 7.04 -24.88 -6.12
N PHE A 104 5.94 -25.08 -6.83
CA PHE A 104 4.82 -25.86 -6.33
C PHE A 104 4.56 -27.05 -7.25
N CYS A 105 4.03 -28.11 -6.66
CA CYS A 105 3.70 -29.33 -7.37
C CYS A 105 2.27 -29.75 -7.04
N ILE A 106 1.63 -30.37 -8.02
CA ILE A 106 0.30 -30.97 -7.86
C ILE A 106 0.44 -32.47 -8.10
N PHE A 107 -0.13 -33.25 -7.19
CA PHE A 107 -0.13 -34.70 -7.20
C PHE A 107 -1.55 -35.24 -7.20
N ASP A 108 -1.74 -36.36 -7.88
CA ASP A 108 -2.96 -37.16 -7.81
C ASP A 108 -2.91 -38.13 -6.62
N ILE A 109 -4.03 -38.34 -5.93
CA ILE A 109 -4.17 -39.20 -4.75
C ILE A 109 -5.13 -40.35 -5.12
N PRO A 110 -4.87 -41.62 -4.75
CA PRO A 110 -3.89 -42.12 -3.77
C PRO A 110 -2.51 -42.46 -4.34
N GLY A 111 -2.36 -42.44 -5.67
CA GLY A 111 -1.12 -42.86 -6.34
C GLY A 111 0.09 -41.97 -6.05
N LEU A 112 -0.11 -40.71 -5.63
CA LEU A 112 0.92 -39.68 -5.51
C LEU A 112 1.76 -39.57 -6.79
N SER A 113 1.10 -39.65 -7.95
CA SER A 113 1.72 -39.34 -9.25
C SER A 113 1.77 -37.83 -9.42
N LEU A 114 2.92 -37.33 -9.87
CA LEU A 114 3.11 -35.92 -10.19
C LEU A 114 2.25 -35.58 -11.42
N LEU A 115 1.33 -34.64 -11.26
CA LEU A 115 0.53 -34.08 -12.35
C LEU A 115 1.26 -32.88 -12.95
N GLN A 116 1.67 -31.92 -12.10
CA GLN A 116 2.30 -30.68 -12.53
C GLN A 116 3.41 -30.27 -11.59
N ASN A 117 4.45 -29.65 -12.16
CA ASN A 117 5.55 -29.04 -11.44
C ASN A 117 5.83 -27.68 -12.08
N PHE A 118 5.58 -26.60 -11.34
CA PHE A 118 5.76 -25.24 -11.82
C PHE A 118 6.58 -24.42 -10.82
N SER A 119 7.55 -23.66 -11.35
CA SER A 119 8.31 -22.66 -10.61
C SER A 119 7.69 -21.29 -10.82
N ILE A 120 7.26 -20.64 -9.74
CA ILE A 120 6.70 -19.29 -9.82
C ILE A 120 7.78 -18.20 -9.88
N GLY A 121 8.95 -18.51 -9.32
CA GLY A 121 10.09 -17.64 -9.09
C GLY A 121 10.92 -18.19 -7.94
N ASP A 122 11.87 -17.41 -7.44
CA ASP A 122 12.85 -17.88 -6.45
C ASP A 122 12.38 -17.67 -4.99
N LYS A 123 11.13 -17.26 -4.80
CA LYS A 123 10.57 -16.91 -3.50
C LYS A 123 9.89 -18.11 -2.88
N GLN A 124 10.17 -18.36 -1.60
CA GLN A 124 9.53 -19.43 -0.83
C GLN A 124 8.00 -19.35 -0.83
N ILE A 125 7.33 -20.50 -0.92
CA ILE A 125 5.87 -20.58 -0.89
C ILE A 125 5.39 -20.85 0.53
N ASN A 126 4.85 -19.83 1.19
CA ASN A 126 4.44 -19.95 2.58
C ASN A 126 3.05 -20.56 2.74
N SER A 127 2.16 -20.36 1.76
CA SER A 127 0.80 -20.87 1.82
C SER A 127 0.30 -21.29 0.46
N ILE A 128 -0.42 -22.41 0.43
CA ILE A 128 -1.15 -22.91 -0.73
C ILE A 128 -2.53 -23.33 -0.25
N ASN A 129 -3.58 -23.00 -1.01
CA ASN A 129 -4.92 -23.47 -0.71
C ASN A 129 -5.76 -23.69 -1.99
N PHE A 130 -6.51 -24.78 -2.02
CA PHE A 130 -7.49 -25.02 -3.08
C PHE A 130 -8.79 -24.24 -2.82
N ASN A 131 -9.47 -23.83 -3.90
CA ASN A 131 -10.88 -23.48 -3.82
C ASN A 131 -11.71 -24.74 -3.46
N SER A 132 -12.89 -24.56 -2.88
CA SER A 132 -13.88 -25.61 -2.59
C SER A 132 -14.11 -26.60 -3.75
N ARG A 133 -14.19 -26.13 -5.00
CA ARG A 133 -14.30 -26.99 -6.20
C ARG A 133 -12.97 -27.63 -6.62
N GLY A 134 -11.86 -27.02 -6.22
CA GLY A 134 -10.49 -27.34 -6.61
C GLY A 134 -10.19 -27.19 -8.09
N ASP A 135 -10.78 -26.19 -8.73
CA ASP A 135 -10.33 -25.69 -10.04
C ASP A 135 -9.14 -24.74 -9.88
N TRP A 136 -9.15 -23.96 -8.79
CA TRP A 136 -8.18 -22.90 -8.54
C TRP A 136 -7.32 -23.19 -7.31
N LEU A 137 -6.08 -22.73 -7.39
CA LEU A 137 -5.07 -22.75 -6.33
C LEU A 137 -4.66 -21.33 -5.99
N ALA A 138 -4.87 -20.92 -4.75
CA ALA A 138 -4.33 -19.70 -4.19
C ALA A 138 -2.94 -19.98 -3.59
N ILE A 139 -1.94 -19.23 -4.00
CA ILE A 139 -0.53 -19.39 -3.61
C ILE A 139 -0.03 -18.05 -3.07
N GLY A 140 0.48 -18.08 -1.83
CA GLY A 140 1.16 -16.97 -1.19
C GLY A 140 2.67 -17.20 -1.17
N CYS A 141 3.41 -16.40 -1.94
CA CYS A 141 4.86 -16.50 -2.05
C CYS A 141 5.56 -15.32 -1.37
N GLY A 142 6.74 -15.57 -0.82
CA GLY A 142 7.58 -14.55 -0.17
C GLY A 142 7.18 -14.24 1.27
N ARG A 143 7.93 -13.32 1.89
CA ARG A 143 7.64 -12.74 3.21
C ARG A 143 7.81 -11.23 3.14
N GLY A 144 7.12 -10.52 4.02
CA GLY A 144 7.25 -9.07 4.15
C GLY A 144 6.84 -8.34 2.88
N MET A 145 7.65 -7.36 2.47
CA MET A 145 7.35 -6.47 1.36
C MET A 145 7.50 -7.18 0.00
N ASP A 146 8.26 -8.27 -0.05
CA ASP A 146 8.45 -9.10 -1.24
C ASP A 146 7.32 -10.10 -1.51
N ALA A 147 6.17 -9.95 -0.87
CA ALA A 147 5.05 -10.88 -1.01
C ALA A 147 4.42 -10.83 -2.41
N GLN A 148 4.01 -12.00 -2.89
CA GLN A 148 3.24 -12.19 -4.11
C GLN A 148 2.01 -13.04 -3.80
N LEU A 149 0.88 -12.66 -4.38
CA LEU A 149 -0.36 -13.41 -4.30
C LEU A 149 -0.77 -13.87 -5.70
N ILE A 150 -0.99 -15.17 -5.83
CA ILE A 150 -1.21 -15.78 -7.14
C ILE A 150 -2.40 -16.71 -7.05
N VAL A 151 -3.28 -16.63 -8.04
CA VAL A 151 -4.35 -17.59 -8.25
C VAL A 151 -4.08 -18.30 -9.57
N TRP A 152 -3.90 -19.62 -9.48
CA TRP A 152 -3.54 -20.49 -10.59
C TRP A 152 -4.70 -21.42 -10.91
N GLU A 153 -5.08 -21.50 -12.18
CA GLU A 153 -5.98 -22.53 -12.68
C GLU A 153 -5.16 -23.67 -13.25
N TRP A 154 -5.15 -24.80 -12.55
CA TRP A 154 -4.23 -25.89 -12.86
C TRP A 154 -4.61 -26.66 -14.14
N GLN A 155 -5.90 -26.74 -14.48
CA GLN A 155 -6.36 -27.45 -15.69
C GLN A 155 -5.95 -26.72 -16.97
N SER A 156 -6.08 -25.38 -16.96
CA SER A 156 -5.79 -24.51 -18.11
C SER A 156 -4.33 -24.01 -18.10
N GLU A 157 -3.55 -24.34 -17.07
CA GLU A 157 -2.17 -23.89 -16.85
C GLU A 157 -2.00 -22.37 -16.96
N SER A 158 -2.97 -21.63 -16.41
CA SER A 158 -3.03 -20.18 -16.56
C SER A 158 -3.13 -19.45 -15.22
N HIS A 159 -2.54 -18.26 -15.18
CA HIS A 159 -2.72 -17.33 -14.07
C HIS A 159 -4.07 -16.62 -14.22
N ILE A 160 -4.94 -16.77 -13.23
CA ILE A 160 -6.13 -15.91 -13.10
C ILE A 160 -5.73 -14.56 -12.51
N LEU A 161 -4.85 -14.61 -11.52
CA LEU A 161 -4.38 -13.44 -10.81
C LEU A 161 -2.89 -13.62 -10.49
N LYS A 162 -2.07 -12.62 -10.80
CA LYS A 162 -0.70 -12.52 -10.33
C LYS A 162 -0.46 -11.10 -9.83
N GLN A 163 -0.53 -10.92 -8.52
CA GLN A 163 -0.40 -9.63 -7.87
C GLN A 163 0.86 -9.58 -7.02
N GLN A 164 1.54 -8.44 -7.07
CA GLN A 164 2.74 -8.18 -6.31
C GLN A 164 2.67 -6.76 -5.77
N SER A 165 2.87 -6.61 -4.46
CA SER A 165 3.04 -5.33 -3.79
C SER A 165 4.41 -4.72 -4.09
N HIS A 166 4.61 -3.47 -3.69
CA HIS A 166 5.97 -2.91 -3.65
C HIS A 166 6.83 -3.65 -2.63
N SER A 167 8.08 -3.92 -3.01
CA SER A 167 9.05 -4.59 -2.13
C SER A 167 9.80 -3.64 -1.20
N GLN A 168 9.68 -2.34 -1.44
CA GLN A 168 10.29 -1.30 -0.62
C GLN A 168 9.28 -0.20 -0.29
N THR A 169 9.71 0.82 0.44
CA THR A 169 8.82 1.90 0.88
C THR A 169 8.22 2.65 -0.32
N ILE A 170 6.91 2.89 -0.26
CA ILE A 170 6.20 3.68 -1.26
C ILE A 170 6.54 5.15 -0.99
N THR A 171 7.15 5.82 -1.95
CA THR A 171 7.63 7.21 -1.85
C THR A 171 6.61 8.19 -2.41
N ALA A 172 5.86 7.79 -3.42
CA ALA A 172 5.00 8.68 -4.20
C ALA A 172 3.66 8.05 -4.55
N ILE A 173 2.62 8.89 -4.58
CA ILE A 173 1.28 8.55 -5.04
C ILE A 173 0.73 9.71 -5.87
N ALA A 174 0.05 9.38 -6.96
CA ALA A 174 -0.77 10.32 -7.70
C ALA A 174 -2.05 9.63 -8.19
N TYR A 175 -3.18 10.34 -8.18
CA TYR A 175 -4.39 9.91 -8.87
C TYR A 175 -4.31 10.30 -10.34
N SER A 176 -4.89 9.48 -11.20
CA SER A 176 -5.24 9.90 -12.54
C SER A 176 -6.29 11.01 -12.49
N PRO A 177 -6.37 11.92 -13.49
CA PRO A 177 -7.32 13.03 -13.49
C PRO A 177 -8.80 12.62 -13.44
N ASP A 178 -9.12 11.40 -13.87
CA ASP A 178 -10.45 10.79 -13.77
C ASP A 178 -10.70 10.05 -12.44
N GLY A 179 -9.69 9.90 -11.59
CA GLY A 179 -9.74 9.21 -10.30
C GLY A 179 -9.84 7.68 -10.39
N SER A 180 -9.84 7.09 -11.58
CA SER A 180 -10.02 5.64 -11.78
C SER A 180 -8.77 4.82 -11.49
N ILE A 181 -7.59 5.42 -11.70
CA ILE A 181 -6.29 4.80 -11.55
C ILE A 181 -5.47 5.56 -10.50
N LEU A 182 -4.78 4.81 -9.66
CA LEU A 182 -3.80 5.32 -8.71
C LEU A 182 -2.41 4.86 -9.15
N ALA A 183 -1.49 5.79 -9.39
CA ALA A 183 -0.08 5.47 -9.62
C ALA A 183 0.69 5.51 -8.30
N THR A 184 1.55 4.52 -8.08
CA THR A 184 2.44 4.45 -6.92
C THR A 184 3.87 4.24 -7.39
N GLY A 185 4.80 4.90 -6.69
CA GLY A 185 6.24 4.78 -6.90
C GLY A 185 6.88 4.39 -5.58
N ALA A 186 7.90 3.54 -5.64
CA ALA A 186 8.60 3.09 -4.46
C ALA A 186 10.12 3.09 -4.66
N GLU A 187 10.84 2.91 -3.56
CA GLU A 187 12.30 2.77 -3.56
C GLU A 187 12.76 1.51 -4.34
N ASP A 188 11.84 0.57 -4.66
CA ASP A 188 12.12 -0.64 -5.45
C ASP A 188 12.33 -0.39 -6.96
N GLY A 189 12.26 0.87 -7.38
CA GLY A 189 12.41 1.29 -8.78
C GLY A 189 11.19 1.00 -9.66
N LYS A 190 10.09 0.49 -9.08
CA LYS A 190 8.89 0.16 -9.85
C LYS A 190 7.86 1.28 -9.74
N VAL A 191 7.20 1.53 -10.85
CA VAL A 191 5.96 2.32 -10.90
C VAL A 191 4.81 1.38 -11.15
N LYS A 192 3.82 1.37 -10.26
CA LYS A 192 2.64 0.51 -10.38
C LYS A 192 1.40 1.35 -10.58
N LEU A 193 0.52 0.88 -11.47
CA LEU A 193 -0.81 1.43 -11.68
C LEU A 193 -1.85 0.50 -11.06
N TRP A 194 -2.68 1.06 -10.19
CA TRP A 194 -3.73 0.35 -9.48
C TRP A 194 -5.07 0.84 -9.95
N ASN A 195 -5.98 -0.08 -10.25
CA ASN A 195 -7.37 0.28 -10.49
C ASN A 195 -8.05 0.52 -9.13
N CYS A 196 -8.62 1.71 -8.90
CA CYS A 196 -9.27 2.08 -7.65
C CYS A 196 -10.53 1.24 -7.34
N ALA A 197 -11.21 0.71 -8.37
CA ALA A 197 -12.43 -0.08 -8.20
C ALA A 197 -12.17 -1.54 -7.82
N THR A 198 -11.16 -2.17 -8.45
CA THR A 198 -10.83 -3.59 -8.19
C THR A 198 -9.68 -3.78 -7.22
N SER A 199 -8.94 -2.71 -6.92
CA SER A 199 -7.71 -2.71 -6.09
C SER A 199 -6.60 -3.60 -6.63
N PHE A 200 -6.63 -3.95 -7.92
CA PHE A 200 -5.59 -4.75 -8.56
C PHE A 200 -4.61 -3.88 -9.33
N CYS A 201 -3.33 -4.29 -9.30
CA CYS A 201 -2.31 -3.71 -10.14
C CYS A 201 -2.61 -4.13 -11.59
N THR A 202 -2.81 -3.14 -12.46
CA THR A 202 -3.03 -3.35 -13.89
C THR A 202 -1.70 -3.42 -14.63
N VAL A 203 -0.78 -2.52 -14.32
CA VAL A 203 0.52 -2.41 -14.99
C VAL A 203 1.63 -2.13 -13.98
N THR A 204 2.80 -2.72 -14.21
CA THR A 204 4.03 -2.44 -13.46
C THR A 204 5.12 -2.05 -14.47
N PHE A 205 5.64 -0.83 -14.36
CA PHE A 205 6.82 -0.37 -15.08
C PHE A 205 8.07 -0.66 -14.25
N ILE A 206 9.10 -1.24 -14.88
CA ILE A 206 10.33 -1.75 -14.23
C ILE A 206 11.56 -1.11 -14.91
N GLU A 207 11.40 0.10 -15.44
CA GLU A 207 12.46 0.71 -16.24
C GLU A 207 13.47 1.50 -15.41
N HIS A 208 13.11 1.93 -14.19
CA HIS A 208 14.07 2.55 -13.26
C HIS A 208 14.89 1.46 -12.57
N GLU A 209 16.21 1.67 -12.49
CA GLU A 209 17.17 0.78 -11.81
C GLU A 209 17.26 1.09 -10.30
N THR A 210 16.92 2.31 -9.92
CA THR A 210 16.98 2.90 -8.57
C THR A 210 15.62 3.46 -8.17
N GLY A 211 15.48 3.80 -6.89
CA GLY A 211 14.21 4.20 -6.29
C GLY A 211 13.54 5.39 -6.95
N VAL A 212 12.24 5.23 -7.21
CA VAL A 212 11.36 6.30 -7.70
C VAL A 212 11.13 7.29 -6.55
N THR A 213 11.21 8.58 -6.80
CA THR A 213 11.11 9.63 -5.78
C THR A 213 9.77 10.35 -5.79
N ASP A 214 9.26 10.70 -6.97
CA ASP A 214 7.96 11.35 -7.13
C ASP A 214 7.26 10.90 -8.42
N ILE A 215 5.94 11.07 -8.45
CA ILE A 215 5.08 10.72 -9.59
C ILE A 215 4.07 11.83 -9.83
N CYS A 216 3.83 12.12 -11.11
CA CYS A 216 2.82 13.09 -11.52
C CYS A 216 2.07 12.57 -12.76
N PHE A 217 0.76 12.79 -12.80
CA PHE A 217 -0.02 12.59 -14.03
C PHE A 217 -0.05 13.89 -14.84
N THR A 218 -0.07 13.73 -16.16
CA THR A 218 -0.52 14.80 -17.05
C THR A 218 -2.02 15.04 -16.84
N GLN A 219 -2.50 16.29 -16.90
CA GLN A 219 -3.93 16.59 -16.70
C GLN A 219 -4.84 15.95 -17.75
N ASN A 220 -4.28 15.68 -18.94
CA ASN A 220 -4.96 14.93 -19.99
C ASN A 220 -5.17 13.44 -19.64
N GLY A 221 -4.56 12.93 -18.58
CA GLY A 221 -4.67 11.54 -18.14
C GLY A 221 -4.12 10.52 -19.12
N LYS A 222 -3.27 10.95 -20.06
CA LYS A 222 -2.69 10.08 -21.11
C LYS A 222 -1.32 9.54 -20.71
N ALA A 223 -0.58 10.27 -19.90
CA ALA A 223 0.77 9.90 -19.51
C ALA A 223 1.01 10.06 -18.00
N VAL A 224 1.89 9.20 -17.48
CA VAL A 224 2.42 9.23 -16.13
C VAL A 224 3.91 9.54 -16.19
N LEU A 225 4.33 10.54 -15.42
CA LEU A 225 5.71 10.93 -15.26
C LEU A 225 6.22 10.40 -13.92
N SER A 226 7.47 9.95 -13.91
CA SER A 226 8.12 9.39 -12.72
C SER A 226 9.55 9.84 -12.65
N SER A 227 9.97 10.40 -11.51
CA SER A 227 11.36 10.81 -11.25
C SER A 227 12.07 9.76 -10.41
N SER A 228 13.39 9.65 -10.59
CA SER A 228 14.22 8.68 -9.88
C SER A 228 15.52 9.27 -9.36
N LEU A 229 16.09 8.64 -8.33
CA LEU A 229 17.41 8.95 -7.79
C LEU A 229 18.55 8.74 -8.81
N GLU A 230 18.30 8.02 -9.90
CA GLU A 230 19.20 7.92 -11.07
C GLU A 230 19.51 9.25 -11.75
N GLY A 231 18.63 10.24 -11.60
CA GLY A 231 18.71 11.49 -12.36
C GLY A 231 17.90 11.51 -13.66
N SER A 232 17.00 10.55 -13.82
CA SER A 232 16.11 10.45 -14.97
C SER A 232 14.65 10.65 -14.59
N ILE A 233 13.89 11.20 -15.53
CA ILE A 233 12.44 11.26 -15.51
C ILE A 233 11.93 10.41 -16.67
N ARG A 234 11.06 9.45 -16.39
CA ARG A 234 10.48 8.58 -17.42
C ARG A 234 9.00 8.89 -17.60
N ALA A 235 8.57 9.05 -18.85
CA ALA A 235 7.20 9.33 -19.25
C ALA A 235 6.56 8.09 -19.91
N HIS A 236 5.53 7.55 -19.25
CA HIS A 236 4.84 6.34 -19.67
C HIS A 236 3.49 6.67 -20.28
N ASP A 237 3.22 6.16 -21.47
CA ASP A 237 1.91 6.27 -22.13
C ASP A 237 0.95 5.23 -21.55
N LEU A 238 -0.23 5.66 -21.10
CA LEU A 238 -1.24 4.80 -20.49
C LEU A 238 -2.06 4.01 -21.51
N LYS A 239 -1.99 4.35 -22.80
CA LYS A 239 -2.66 3.59 -23.86
C LYS A 239 -1.84 2.41 -24.36
N ARG A 240 -0.52 2.60 -24.48
CA ARG A 240 0.41 1.61 -25.03
C ARG A 240 1.32 0.96 -23.99
N TYR A 241 1.27 1.44 -22.74
CA TYR A 241 2.08 0.95 -21.62
C TYR A 241 3.56 0.81 -21.94
N ARG A 242 4.10 1.83 -22.60
CA ARG A 242 5.53 1.95 -22.89
C ARG A 242 6.04 3.29 -22.41
N ASN A 243 7.29 3.34 -22.00
CA ASN A 243 7.99 4.60 -21.94
C ASN A 243 8.18 5.13 -23.36
N PHE A 244 7.77 6.37 -23.58
CA PHE A 244 7.95 7.06 -24.85
C PHE A 244 8.98 8.18 -24.77
N ARG A 245 9.35 8.63 -23.57
CA ARG A 245 10.35 9.68 -23.34
C ARG A 245 11.09 9.49 -22.02
N THR A 246 12.41 9.59 -22.10
CA THR A 246 13.30 9.65 -20.93
C THR A 246 14.00 11.00 -20.94
N LEU A 247 13.75 11.80 -19.91
CA LEU A 247 14.40 13.09 -19.68
C LEU A 247 15.54 12.87 -18.71
N VAL A 248 16.72 13.39 -19.03
CA VAL A 248 17.92 13.20 -18.20
C VAL A 248 18.48 14.56 -17.89
N ALA A 249 18.79 14.79 -16.61
CA ALA A 249 19.47 16.01 -16.20
C ALA A 249 20.86 16.08 -16.88
N PRO A 250 21.30 17.26 -17.33
CA PRO A 250 22.57 17.41 -18.05
C PRO A 250 23.77 17.08 -17.16
N LYS A 251 23.62 17.29 -15.84
CA LYS A 251 24.54 16.83 -14.81
C LYS A 251 23.96 15.59 -14.14
N GLN A 252 24.80 14.58 -13.90
CA GLN A 252 24.41 13.41 -13.12
C GLN A 252 24.07 13.83 -11.69
N THR A 253 22.79 13.82 -11.36
CA THR A 253 22.25 14.27 -10.07
C THR A 253 21.08 13.39 -9.68
N GLN A 254 20.77 13.33 -8.39
CA GLN A 254 19.58 12.61 -7.92
C GLN A 254 18.36 13.53 -7.99
N LEU A 255 17.30 13.13 -8.71
CA LEU A 255 16.05 13.88 -8.77
C LEU A 255 15.12 13.42 -7.65
N HIS A 256 14.56 14.36 -6.90
CA HIS A 256 13.70 14.07 -5.75
C HIS A 256 12.25 14.53 -5.92
N LEU A 257 12.01 15.65 -6.62
CA LEU A 257 10.67 16.21 -6.80
C LEU A 257 10.33 16.31 -8.28
N LEU A 258 9.04 16.24 -8.58
CA LEU A 258 8.52 16.30 -9.93
C LEU A 258 7.19 17.08 -9.95
N CYS A 259 7.03 17.96 -10.93
CA CYS A 259 5.71 18.44 -11.33
C CYS A 259 5.64 18.58 -12.86
N ALA A 260 4.42 18.67 -13.36
CA ALA A 260 4.15 18.98 -14.75
C ALA A 260 3.17 20.14 -14.85
N ASP A 261 3.25 20.83 -15.99
CA ASP A 261 2.25 21.80 -16.41
C ASP A 261 0.88 21.14 -16.64
N PHE A 262 -0.18 21.94 -16.58
CA PHE A 262 -1.53 21.59 -16.97
C PHE A 262 -1.58 21.02 -18.41
N SER A 263 -0.83 21.60 -19.35
CA SER A 263 -0.72 21.07 -20.72
C SER A 263 -0.05 19.69 -20.77
N GLY A 264 0.92 19.45 -19.88
CA GLY A 264 1.81 18.29 -19.87
C GLY A 264 3.01 18.42 -20.82
N ASP A 265 3.24 19.59 -21.43
CA ASP A 265 4.36 19.81 -22.34
C ASP A 265 5.66 20.16 -21.60
N ILE A 266 5.53 20.94 -20.53
CA ILE A 266 6.62 21.34 -19.64
C ILE A 266 6.61 20.47 -18.38
N VAL A 267 7.78 19.93 -18.05
CA VAL A 267 8.01 19.12 -16.84
C VAL A 267 9.13 19.75 -16.04
N ALA A 268 8.90 20.02 -14.76
CA ALA A 268 9.94 20.52 -13.86
C ALA A 268 10.33 19.47 -12.83
N ALA A 269 11.63 19.32 -12.59
CA ALA A 269 12.14 18.44 -11.55
C ALA A 269 13.25 19.12 -10.75
N ALA A 270 13.29 18.83 -9.45
CA ALA A 270 14.33 19.36 -8.57
C ALA A 270 15.37 18.30 -8.22
N SER A 271 16.63 18.70 -8.28
CA SER A 271 17.76 17.90 -7.79
C SER A 271 17.88 17.98 -6.27
N ARG A 272 18.32 16.86 -5.67
CA ARG A 272 18.58 16.78 -4.24
C ARG A 272 19.94 17.39 -3.85
N ASP A 273 20.96 17.21 -4.70
CA ASP A 273 22.34 17.55 -4.35
C ASP A 273 22.78 18.93 -4.84
N LEU A 274 22.33 19.34 -6.03
CA LEU A 274 22.74 20.62 -6.65
C LEU A 274 21.77 21.76 -6.38
N PHE A 275 20.57 21.47 -5.84
CA PHE A 275 19.51 22.46 -5.60
C PHE A 275 19.09 23.23 -6.86
N GLU A 276 19.35 22.64 -8.03
CA GLU A 276 18.92 23.12 -9.34
C GLU A 276 17.54 22.55 -9.67
N ILE A 277 16.72 23.34 -10.37
CA ILE A 277 15.45 22.91 -10.95
C ILE A 277 15.65 22.80 -12.46
N TYR A 278 15.36 21.65 -13.03
CA TYR A 278 15.41 21.41 -14.46
C TYR A 278 14.00 21.52 -15.03
N SER A 279 13.79 22.47 -15.93
CA SER A 279 12.60 22.54 -16.78
C SER A 279 12.89 21.81 -18.08
N PHE A 280 12.00 20.91 -18.47
CA PHE A 280 12.10 20.15 -19.70
C PHE A 280 10.92 20.49 -20.60
N GLU A 281 11.22 20.83 -21.84
CA GLU A 281 10.22 20.85 -22.91
C GLU A 281 10.47 19.65 -23.80
N SER A 282 9.50 18.74 -23.82
CA SER A 282 9.58 17.48 -24.55
C SER A 282 10.73 16.53 -24.19
N SER A 283 11.95 16.78 -24.66
CA SER A 283 13.16 15.97 -24.39
C SER A 283 14.40 16.82 -24.14
N GLU A 284 14.32 18.12 -24.39
CA GLU A 284 15.42 19.05 -24.20
C GLU A 284 15.23 19.78 -22.88
N VAL A 285 16.35 20.13 -22.24
CA VAL A 285 16.32 20.98 -21.05
C VAL A 285 16.06 22.40 -21.57
N LEU A 286 14.91 22.96 -21.18
CA LEU A 286 14.53 24.32 -21.53
C LEU A 286 15.35 25.31 -20.70
N ASP A 287 15.31 25.16 -19.37
CA ASP A 287 16.02 26.02 -18.43
C ASP A 287 16.53 25.27 -17.21
N VAL A 288 17.61 25.79 -16.62
CA VAL A 288 18.14 25.37 -15.33
C VAL A 288 17.99 26.51 -14.34
N LEU A 289 16.96 26.44 -13.50
CA LEU A 289 16.67 27.49 -12.51
C LEU A 289 17.60 27.31 -11.31
N THR A 290 18.32 28.37 -10.98
CA THR A 290 19.26 28.41 -9.86
C THR A 290 18.96 29.60 -8.96
N GLY A 291 19.11 29.43 -7.65
CA GLY A 291 18.92 30.52 -6.70
C GLY A 291 18.55 30.10 -5.28
N HIS A 292 18.24 28.84 -5.04
CA HIS A 292 18.16 28.29 -3.69
C HIS A 292 19.56 27.94 -3.17
N SER A 293 19.75 28.08 -1.86
CA SER A 293 21.05 27.76 -1.21
C SER A 293 21.05 26.42 -0.49
N ASN A 294 19.91 25.74 -0.45
CA ASN A 294 19.73 24.45 0.21
C ASN A 294 18.67 23.61 -0.51
N LEU A 295 18.47 22.38 -0.04
CA LEU A 295 17.55 21.40 -0.63
C LEU A 295 16.16 21.96 -0.87
N ILE A 296 15.71 21.83 -2.12
CA ILE A 296 14.33 22.09 -2.53
C ILE A 296 13.47 20.94 -2.01
N SER A 297 12.52 21.27 -1.15
CA SER A 297 11.70 20.33 -0.40
C SER A 297 10.29 20.20 -0.98
N GLY A 298 9.78 21.29 -1.56
CA GLY A 298 8.48 21.32 -2.23
C GLY A 298 8.54 22.01 -3.58
N LEU A 299 7.75 21.49 -4.52
CA LEU A 299 7.69 21.95 -5.90
C LEU A 299 6.26 21.74 -6.42
N THR A 300 5.66 22.80 -6.95
CA THR A 300 4.29 22.79 -7.46
C THR A 300 4.13 23.80 -8.58
N TYR A 301 3.21 23.50 -9.49
CA TYR A 301 3.00 24.28 -10.69
C TYR A 301 1.54 24.73 -10.80
N PHE A 302 1.31 25.94 -11.27
CA PHE A 302 -0.01 26.46 -11.61
C PHE A 302 0.11 27.41 -12.82
N GLU A 303 -0.59 27.06 -13.91
CA GLU A 303 -0.59 27.78 -15.19
C GLU A 303 0.80 28.05 -15.80
N ASN A 304 1.40 29.21 -15.56
CA ASN A 304 2.75 29.53 -16.06
C ASN A 304 3.75 29.75 -14.91
N THR A 305 3.26 29.62 -13.67
CA THR A 305 4.01 29.91 -12.46
C THR A 305 4.41 28.63 -11.75
N LEU A 306 5.71 28.50 -11.49
CA LEU A 306 6.26 27.45 -10.65
C LEU A 306 6.54 28.04 -9.27
N CYS A 307 6.06 27.38 -8.22
CA CYS A 307 6.46 27.69 -6.87
C CYS A 307 7.40 26.61 -6.33
N THR A 308 8.50 27.05 -5.75
CA THR A 308 9.45 26.20 -5.05
C THR A 308 9.66 26.67 -3.62
N VAL A 309 9.86 25.70 -2.74
CA VAL A 309 10.17 25.93 -1.34
C VAL A 309 11.36 25.07 -0.98
N SER A 310 12.24 25.61 -0.13
CA SER A 310 13.46 24.92 0.26
C SER A 310 13.75 25.05 1.76
N LEU A 311 14.73 24.26 2.20
CA LEU A 311 15.28 24.30 3.55
C LEU A 311 16.16 25.54 3.81
N ASP A 312 16.30 26.46 2.85
CA ASP A 312 16.98 27.75 3.08
C ASP A 312 16.04 28.81 3.70
N LYS A 313 14.80 28.42 4.03
CA LYS A 313 13.73 29.28 4.55
C LYS A 313 13.21 30.29 3.51
N THR A 314 13.34 30.00 2.22
CA THR A 314 12.74 30.81 1.17
C THR A 314 11.68 30.03 0.39
N MET A 315 10.67 30.76 -0.05
CA MET A 315 9.76 30.37 -1.10
C MET A 315 10.05 31.25 -2.31
N LYS A 316 10.16 30.65 -3.49
CA LYS A 316 10.38 31.37 -4.74
C LYS A 316 9.26 31.07 -5.74
N ILE A 317 8.86 32.10 -6.45
CA ILE A 317 7.93 31.99 -7.58
C ILE A 317 8.70 32.30 -8.85
N TRP A 318 8.57 31.42 -9.83
CA TRP A 318 9.27 31.48 -11.11
C TRP A 318 8.24 31.60 -12.23
N ASN A 319 8.57 32.38 -13.25
CA ASN A 319 7.87 32.33 -14.52
C ASN A 319 8.71 31.51 -15.49
N ILE A 320 8.23 30.33 -15.88
CA ILE A 320 9.00 29.45 -16.77
C ILE A 320 8.96 29.97 -18.21
N VAL A 321 7.83 30.54 -18.65
CA VAL A 321 7.64 30.96 -20.05
C VAL A 321 8.55 32.16 -20.39
N ASP A 322 8.78 33.06 -19.45
CA ASP A 322 9.65 34.24 -19.63
C ASP A 322 11.11 33.96 -19.24
N GLY A 323 11.66 32.82 -19.69
CA GLY A 323 13.08 32.47 -19.55
C GLY A 323 13.53 32.14 -18.13
N GLY A 324 12.64 31.55 -17.32
CA GLY A 324 12.99 31.04 -16.00
C GLY A 324 13.32 32.12 -14.95
N ASN A 325 12.87 33.36 -15.16
CA ASN A 325 13.15 34.43 -14.21
C ASN A 325 12.43 34.19 -12.87
N CYS A 326 13.17 34.43 -11.78
CA CYS A 326 12.57 34.46 -10.44
C CYS A 326 11.77 35.76 -10.30
N LEU A 327 10.44 35.64 -10.24
CA LEU A 327 9.54 36.77 -10.08
C LEU A 327 9.65 37.34 -8.66
N GLU A 328 9.47 36.47 -7.68
CA GLU A 328 9.37 36.88 -6.28
C GLU A 328 10.03 35.88 -5.35
N THR A 329 10.67 36.40 -4.30
CA THR A 329 11.30 35.62 -3.23
C THR A 329 10.70 36.03 -1.90
N VAL A 330 10.05 35.10 -1.21
CA VAL A 330 9.43 35.32 0.08
C VAL A 330 10.26 34.60 1.15
N ASN A 331 10.65 35.34 2.19
CA ASN A 331 11.37 34.79 3.32
C ASN A 331 10.39 34.21 4.34
N LEU A 332 10.55 32.93 4.66
CA LEU A 332 9.80 32.21 5.66
C LEU A 332 10.50 32.31 7.03
N LEU A 333 9.73 32.16 8.10
CA LEU A 333 10.28 32.13 9.46
C LEU A 333 11.18 30.91 9.69
N ASN A 334 10.79 29.77 9.12
CA ASN A 334 11.44 28.48 9.26
C ASN A 334 11.59 27.78 7.92
N GLU A 335 12.34 26.68 7.93
CA GLU A 335 12.57 25.83 6.77
C GLU A 335 11.24 25.34 6.21
N GLY A 336 11.06 25.46 4.89
CA GLY A 336 9.86 24.95 4.24
C GLY A 336 10.03 23.48 3.88
N LEU A 337 8.98 22.68 4.05
CA LEU A 337 8.98 21.23 3.84
C LEU A 337 8.19 20.81 2.60
N ASP A 338 7.05 21.44 2.33
CA ASP A 338 6.23 21.16 1.16
C ASP A 338 5.43 22.41 0.77
N VAL A 339 5.02 22.48 -0.49
CA VAL A 339 4.22 23.57 -1.04
C VAL A 339 3.20 23.06 -2.05
N LYS A 340 1.98 23.60 -1.98
CA LYS A 340 0.91 23.30 -2.94
C LYS A 340 0.14 24.56 -3.31
N TYR A 341 -0.21 24.66 -4.59
CA TYR A 341 -1.24 25.57 -5.05
C TYR A 341 -2.63 25.02 -4.72
N SER A 342 -3.55 25.92 -4.39
CA SER A 342 -4.98 25.62 -4.46
C SER A 342 -5.38 25.31 -5.91
N PRO A 343 -6.38 24.45 -6.15
CA PRO A 343 -6.85 24.14 -7.50
C PRO A 343 -7.32 25.36 -8.31
N ASN A 344 -7.79 26.41 -7.63
CA ASN A 344 -8.19 27.67 -8.27
C ASN A 344 -7.01 28.61 -8.54
N GLY A 345 -5.82 28.30 -8.01
CA GLY A 345 -4.62 29.14 -8.14
C GLY A 345 -4.62 30.44 -7.34
N SER A 346 -5.63 30.73 -6.53
CA SER A 346 -5.71 31.96 -5.73
C SER A 346 -4.91 31.89 -4.44
N LEU A 347 -4.78 30.68 -3.88
CA LEU A 347 -4.10 30.41 -2.61
C LEU A 347 -2.91 29.49 -2.81
N LEU A 348 -1.90 29.70 -1.98
CA LEU A 348 -0.70 28.89 -1.90
C LEU A 348 -0.46 28.52 -0.44
N ALA A 349 -0.35 27.22 -0.16
CA ALA A 349 -0.05 26.72 1.18
C ALA A 349 1.40 26.25 1.24
N VAL A 350 2.13 26.74 2.24
CA VAL A 350 3.51 26.33 2.55
C VAL A 350 3.54 25.69 3.92
N LEU A 351 4.04 24.46 3.99
CA LEU A 351 4.31 23.76 5.23
C LEU A 351 5.72 24.10 5.72
N CYS A 352 5.86 24.57 6.96
CA CYS A 352 7.15 24.84 7.58
C CYS A 352 7.52 23.82 8.66
N TYR A 353 8.81 23.69 8.97
CA TYR A 353 9.34 22.75 9.96
C TYR A 353 8.73 22.90 11.36
N ASP A 354 8.32 24.10 11.77
CA ASP A 354 7.61 24.29 13.05
C ASP A 354 6.19 23.68 13.09
N SER A 355 5.80 22.92 12.07
CA SER A 355 4.47 22.36 11.88
C SER A 355 3.40 23.45 11.80
N ASN A 356 3.73 24.54 11.11
CA ASN A 356 2.80 25.60 10.75
C ASN A 356 2.57 25.56 9.25
N ILE A 357 1.32 25.75 8.85
CA ILE A 357 0.94 25.88 7.44
C ILE A 357 0.64 27.36 7.20
N ASN A 358 1.50 28.00 6.42
CA ASN A 358 1.35 29.40 6.03
C ASN A 358 0.56 29.47 4.73
N LEU A 359 -0.48 30.30 4.71
CA LEU A 359 -1.32 30.55 3.54
C LEU A 359 -0.93 31.90 2.93
N PHE A 360 -0.60 31.89 1.65
CA PHE A 360 -0.24 33.06 0.86
C PHE A 360 -1.27 33.29 -0.25
N ASN A 361 -1.51 34.56 -0.57
CA ASN A 361 -2.20 34.93 -1.81
C ASN A 361 -1.20 34.83 -2.96
N THR A 362 -1.59 34.25 -4.09
CA THR A 362 -0.68 34.03 -5.22
C THR A 362 -0.34 35.32 -5.98
N LEU A 363 -1.29 36.24 -6.10
CA LEU A 363 -1.12 37.48 -6.86
C LEU A 363 -0.23 38.51 -6.16
N ASN A 364 -0.35 38.61 -4.83
CA ASN A 364 0.32 39.66 -4.04
C ASN A 364 1.43 39.11 -3.14
N THR A 365 1.60 37.77 -3.11
CA THR A 365 2.45 37.02 -2.17
C THR A 365 2.34 37.42 -0.70
N SER A 366 1.25 38.07 -0.34
CA SER A 366 0.97 38.44 1.04
C SER A 366 0.48 37.23 1.82
N GLN A 367 0.96 37.12 3.06
CA GLN A 367 0.50 36.09 3.98
C GLN A 367 -0.92 36.42 4.44
N ILE A 368 -1.86 35.49 4.19
CA ILE A 368 -3.27 35.60 4.58
C ILE A 368 -3.48 35.09 6.00
N GLY A 369 -2.80 34.00 6.37
CA GLY A 369 -2.97 33.39 7.67
C GLY A 369 -2.07 32.19 7.92
N ILE A 370 -2.18 31.64 9.13
CA ILE A 370 -1.39 30.51 9.62
C ILE A 370 -2.35 29.49 10.22
N ILE A 371 -2.10 28.21 9.97
CA ILE A 371 -2.72 27.09 10.67
C ILE A 371 -1.63 26.46 11.54
N GLU A 372 -1.78 26.55 12.86
CA GLU A 372 -0.86 25.93 13.81
C GLU A 372 -1.21 24.44 13.97
N THR A 373 -0.29 23.55 13.61
CA THR A 373 -0.56 22.10 13.60
C THR A 373 0.31 21.30 14.57
N LYS A 374 1.20 21.98 15.29
CA LYS A 374 2.18 21.36 16.20
C LYS A 374 1.57 20.48 17.30
N LEU A 375 0.43 20.88 17.85
CA LEU A 375 -0.26 20.13 18.92
C LEU A 375 -1.14 19.00 18.39
N ASP A 376 -1.37 18.97 17.07
CA ASP A 376 -2.22 17.96 16.42
C ASP A 376 -1.43 16.72 15.99
N ILE A 377 -0.10 16.82 16.01
CA ILE A 377 0.81 15.72 15.72
C ILE A 377 0.91 14.82 16.96
N ASP A 378 0.74 13.52 16.75
CA ASP A 378 0.97 12.52 17.79
C ASP A 378 2.34 11.89 17.64
N ALA A 379 3.26 12.18 18.57
CA ALA A 379 4.52 11.46 18.57
C ALA A 379 4.35 10.11 19.23
N GLY A 380 4.07 9.10 18.40
CA GLY A 380 4.35 7.73 18.81
C GLY A 380 5.81 7.58 19.21
N ARG A 381 6.09 6.84 20.29
CA ARG A 381 7.44 6.60 20.77
C ARG A 381 8.01 5.37 20.09
N GLN A 382 9.19 5.49 19.48
CA GLN A 382 9.87 4.33 18.92
C GLN A 382 10.48 3.49 20.04
N ARG A 383 10.67 2.20 19.82
CA ARG A 383 11.27 1.30 20.83
C ARG A 383 12.75 1.60 21.09
N ILE A 384 13.41 2.19 20.10
CA ILE A 384 14.81 2.63 20.16
C ILE A 384 14.91 4.00 20.88
N ASP A 385 13.81 4.76 20.98
CA ASP A 385 13.81 6.09 21.57
C ASP A 385 14.04 6.07 23.08
N LYS A 386 15.20 6.62 23.47
CA LYS A 386 15.55 6.89 24.87
C LYS A 386 14.87 8.15 25.43
N VAL A 387 14.22 8.93 24.57
CA VAL A 387 13.62 10.22 24.90
C VAL A 387 12.14 10.05 25.27
N LYS A 388 11.62 10.91 26.15
CA LYS A 388 10.19 10.93 26.52
C LYS A 388 9.33 11.38 25.34
N LYS A 389 8.06 10.97 25.34
CA LYS A 389 7.07 11.33 24.32
C LYS A 389 7.04 12.83 24.03
N THR A 390 6.83 13.65 25.05
CA THR A 390 6.69 15.12 24.93
C THR A 390 7.91 15.82 24.34
N THR A 391 9.10 15.23 24.49
CA THR A 391 10.32 15.74 23.89
C THR A 391 10.45 15.25 22.44
N SER A 392 10.00 14.03 22.14
CA SER A 392 9.94 13.50 20.76
C SER A 392 8.91 14.27 19.91
N GLU A 393 7.77 14.69 20.49
CA GLU A 393 6.76 15.54 19.85
C GLU A 393 7.35 16.83 19.27
N LYS A 394 8.37 17.39 19.91
CA LYS A 394 9.03 18.61 19.41
C LYS A 394 9.81 18.40 18.12
N ASN A 395 10.24 17.18 17.83
CA ASN A 395 11.09 16.86 16.67
C ASN A 395 10.28 16.32 15.48
N LYS A 396 9.02 15.94 15.68
CA LYS A 396 8.19 15.41 14.60
C LYS A 396 7.37 16.50 13.95
N THR A 397 7.30 16.42 12.64
CA THR A 397 6.63 17.42 11.81
C THR A 397 5.80 16.72 10.75
N PHE A 398 4.79 17.41 10.25
CA PHE A 398 4.21 17.03 8.96
C PHE A 398 5.23 17.29 7.86
N THR A 399 5.23 16.43 6.85
CA THR A 399 6.19 16.48 5.73
C THR A 399 5.50 16.70 4.39
N CYS A 400 4.18 16.49 4.31
CA CYS A 400 3.43 16.65 3.07
C CYS A 400 2.06 17.27 3.34
N ILE A 401 1.58 18.03 2.35
CA ILE A 401 0.24 18.62 2.33
C ILE A 401 -0.43 18.40 0.98
N ALA A 402 -1.76 18.39 0.98
CA ALA A 402 -2.56 18.31 -0.24
C ALA A 402 -3.86 19.10 -0.11
N PHE A 403 -4.21 19.88 -1.13
CA PHE A 403 -5.52 20.53 -1.21
C PHE A 403 -6.58 19.55 -1.70
N SER A 404 -7.79 19.71 -1.16
CA SER A 404 -8.99 19.13 -1.78
C SER A 404 -9.22 19.74 -3.18
N PRO A 405 -9.88 19.02 -4.10
CA PRO A 405 -10.18 19.55 -5.44
C PRO A 405 -10.98 20.86 -5.45
N ASN A 406 -11.76 21.10 -4.39
CA ASN A 406 -12.54 22.34 -4.24
C ASN A 406 -11.73 23.48 -3.57
N GLY A 407 -10.50 23.21 -3.10
CA GLY A 407 -9.63 24.16 -2.40
C GLY A 407 -10.04 24.53 -0.97
N GLN A 408 -11.18 24.03 -0.47
CA GLN A 408 -11.72 24.38 0.85
C GLN A 408 -11.03 23.65 2.00
N LEU A 409 -10.64 22.39 1.77
CA LEU A 409 -9.99 21.53 2.75
C LEU A 409 -8.52 21.31 2.39
N LEU A 410 -7.71 21.10 3.43
CA LEU A 410 -6.28 20.81 3.32
C LEU A 410 -5.93 19.61 4.21
N LEU A 411 -5.32 18.59 3.63
CA LEU A 411 -4.75 17.46 4.35
C LEU A 411 -3.28 17.73 4.67
N ALA A 412 -2.86 17.40 5.89
CA ALA A 412 -1.47 17.40 6.29
C ALA A 412 -1.10 16.08 6.98
N GLY A 413 0.08 15.56 6.66
CA GLY A 413 0.60 14.34 7.27
C GLY A 413 2.11 14.21 7.12
N GLY A 414 2.69 13.17 7.73
CA GLY A 414 4.14 12.97 7.70
C GLY A 414 4.64 11.86 8.61
N GLN A 415 5.64 12.14 9.44
CA GLN A 415 6.36 11.13 10.24
C GLN A 415 5.61 10.65 11.50
N SER A 416 4.28 10.76 11.50
CA SER A 416 3.44 10.39 12.64
C SER A 416 2.33 9.43 12.22
N ASN A 417 1.77 8.72 13.20
CA ASN A 417 0.64 7.81 12.96
C ASN A 417 -0.68 8.57 12.74
N ILE A 418 -0.70 9.88 12.98
CA ILE A 418 -1.88 10.72 12.80
C ILE A 418 -1.68 11.63 11.60
N PHE A 419 -2.76 11.85 10.86
CA PHE A 419 -2.83 12.91 9.88
C PHE A 419 -4.13 13.68 10.06
N CYS A 420 -4.12 14.94 9.62
CA CYS A 420 -5.16 15.89 9.96
C CYS A 420 -5.73 16.54 8.71
N LEU A 421 -7.04 16.79 8.76
CA LEU A 421 -7.80 17.54 7.78
C LEU A 421 -8.17 18.90 8.37
N TYR A 422 -7.82 19.97 7.67
CA TYR A 422 -8.04 21.35 8.07
C TYR A 422 -9.00 22.05 7.11
N SER A 423 -9.83 22.96 7.64
CA SER A 423 -10.59 23.93 6.86
C SER A 423 -9.67 25.12 6.57
N VAL A 424 -9.51 25.47 5.29
CA VAL A 424 -8.63 26.56 4.85
C VAL A 424 -9.22 27.92 5.20
N ALA A 425 -10.54 28.08 5.04
CA ALA A 425 -11.24 29.33 5.33
C ALA A 425 -11.25 29.63 6.84
N ASP A 426 -11.58 28.63 7.65
CA ASP A 426 -11.73 28.78 9.10
C ASP A 426 -10.40 28.61 9.85
N ARG A 427 -9.39 27.99 9.21
CA ARG A 427 -8.08 27.65 9.79
C ARG A 427 -8.16 26.76 11.04
N ILE A 428 -9.16 25.88 11.08
CA ILE A 428 -9.37 24.92 12.16
C ILE A 428 -9.20 23.49 11.67
N LYS A 429 -8.81 22.60 12.58
CA LYS A 429 -8.82 21.16 12.35
C LYS A 429 -10.26 20.66 12.29
N VAL A 430 -10.64 20.07 11.16
CA VAL A 430 -11.93 19.41 10.97
C VAL A 430 -11.91 18.02 11.60
N ARG A 431 -10.87 17.23 11.29
CA ARG A 431 -10.76 15.84 11.74
C ARG A 431 -9.31 15.36 11.76
N SER A 432 -9.00 14.49 12.71
CA SER A 432 -7.77 13.69 12.70
C SER A 432 -8.09 12.22 12.44
N PHE A 433 -7.15 11.54 11.80
CA PHE A 433 -7.24 10.14 11.41
C PHE A 433 -6.00 9.40 11.88
N LYS A 434 -6.16 8.17 12.33
CA LYS A 434 -5.08 7.26 12.72
C LYS A 434 -4.77 6.33 11.55
N LEU A 435 -3.50 6.24 11.13
CA LEU A 435 -3.07 5.43 9.99
C LEU A 435 -3.17 3.95 10.29
N SER A 436 -2.57 3.51 11.40
CA SER A 436 -2.53 2.09 11.73
C SER A 436 -2.68 1.84 13.24
N SER A 437 -3.35 0.74 13.56
CA SER A 437 -3.39 0.13 14.88
C SER A 437 -2.49 -1.10 15.01
N ASN A 438 -1.62 -1.35 14.03
CA ASN A 438 -0.76 -2.52 14.01
C ASN A 438 0.46 -2.35 14.93
N TYR A 439 0.51 -3.15 16.00
CA TYR A 439 1.62 -3.13 16.96
C TYR A 439 2.87 -3.91 16.50
N SER A 440 2.83 -4.51 15.31
CA SER A 440 4.03 -5.04 14.67
C SER A 440 4.98 -3.91 14.26
N LEU A 441 4.41 -2.76 13.87
CA LEU A 441 5.14 -1.55 13.50
C LEU A 441 5.61 -0.76 14.71
N ASP A 442 6.68 0.00 14.51
CA ASP A 442 7.15 0.95 15.51
C ASP A 442 6.48 2.32 15.34
N GLY A 443 6.34 3.09 16.42
CA GLY A 443 5.70 4.41 16.40
C GLY A 443 4.16 4.41 16.38
N VAL A 444 3.52 3.25 16.54
CA VAL A 444 2.06 3.13 16.75
C VAL A 444 1.68 3.27 18.23
N ASN A 445 2.57 2.83 19.12
CA ASN A 445 2.39 2.97 20.57
C ASN A 445 2.75 4.38 21.03
N LEU A 446 1.92 4.91 21.91
CA LEU A 446 2.22 6.15 22.63
C LEU A 446 3.29 5.89 23.69
N ASP A 447 3.12 4.80 24.45
CA ASP A 447 3.98 4.42 25.56
C ASP A 447 4.54 3.01 25.38
N ILE A 448 5.76 2.81 25.86
CA ILE A 448 6.43 1.51 25.87
C ILE A 448 5.92 0.71 27.07
N ASN A 449 5.61 -0.57 26.86
CA ASN A 449 5.24 -1.46 27.94
C ASN A 449 6.44 -1.74 28.86
N TYR A 450 6.37 -1.30 30.11
CA TYR A 450 7.44 -1.48 31.09
C TYR A 450 7.79 -2.95 31.35
N ARG A 451 6.85 -3.88 31.16
CA ARG A 451 7.10 -5.33 31.32
C ARG A 451 8.13 -5.87 30.34
N LYS A 452 8.36 -5.14 29.24
CA LYS A 452 9.37 -5.48 28.24
C LYS A 452 10.72 -4.82 28.52
N MET A 453 10.84 -3.99 29.55
CA MET A 453 12.12 -3.39 29.93
C MET A 453 12.84 -4.32 30.90
N THR A 454 13.99 -4.82 30.47
CA THR A 454 14.91 -5.61 31.30
C THR A 454 16.14 -4.76 31.66
N GLU A 455 17.00 -5.27 32.52
CA GLU A 455 18.29 -4.63 32.89
C GLU A 455 19.19 -4.38 31.68
N PHE A 456 19.04 -5.19 30.63
CA PHE A 456 19.79 -5.13 29.39
C PHE A 456 19.12 -4.26 28.30
N GLY A 457 17.97 -3.64 28.62
CA GLY A 457 17.23 -2.78 27.69
C GLY A 457 15.86 -3.34 27.31
N ASN A 458 15.33 -2.91 26.17
CA ASN A 458 14.01 -3.35 25.72
C ASN A 458 14.10 -4.77 25.13
N LEU A 459 13.28 -5.68 25.65
CA LEU A 459 13.21 -7.08 25.25
C LEU A 459 12.90 -7.27 23.76
N ASP A 460 12.11 -6.36 23.20
CA ASP A 460 11.74 -6.41 21.78
C ASP A 460 12.91 -6.09 20.82
N LEU A 461 14.05 -5.59 21.33
CA LEU A 461 15.23 -5.26 20.52
C LEU A 461 16.26 -6.41 20.48
N PHE A 462 16.03 -7.50 21.22
CA PHE A 462 16.90 -8.67 21.13
C PHE A 462 16.73 -9.35 19.78
N ASP A 463 17.84 -9.65 19.14
CA ASP A 463 17.87 -10.38 17.87
C ASP A 463 17.68 -11.87 18.15
N LEU A 464 16.51 -12.40 17.78
CA LEU A 464 16.16 -13.81 17.99
C LEU A 464 16.45 -14.68 16.76
N THR A 465 17.10 -14.15 15.72
CA THR A 465 17.36 -14.90 14.47
C THR A 465 18.30 -16.09 14.63
N ASP A 466 18.98 -16.21 15.76
CA ASP A 466 19.81 -17.38 16.09
C ASP A 466 19.00 -18.50 16.80
N SER A 467 17.66 -18.38 16.89
CA SER A 467 16.78 -19.44 17.42
C SER A 467 16.38 -20.46 16.34
N ASP A 468 16.25 -21.74 16.76
CA ASP A 468 16.14 -22.95 15.93
C ASP A 468 14.92 -23.01 14.97
N GLU A 469 14.05 -22.00 14.92
CA GLU A 469 12.84 -22.00 14.08
C GLU A 469 13.09 -21.62 12.61
N GLU A 470 14.27 -21.07 12.28
CA GLU A 470 14.63 -20.62 10.91
C GLU A 470 15.70 -21.50 10.21
N GLU A 471 15.86 -22.76 10.61
CA GLU A 471 16.81 -23.71 9.98
C GLU A 471 16.60 -23.91 8.46
N THR A 472 15.49 -23.44 7.88
CA THR A 472 15.20 -23.61 6.45
C THR A 472 15.96 -22.64 5.53
N ASN A 473 16.65 -21.62 6.06
CA ASN A 473 17.52 -20.74 5.27
C ASN A 473 18.99 -20.84 5.74
N PRO A 474 19.84 -21.64 5.07
CA PRO A 474 21.22 -21.86 5.51
C PRO A 474 22.17 -20.65 5.29
N LYS A 475 21.66 -19.48 4.88
CA LYS A 475 22.47 -18.27 4.64
C LYS A 475 21.92 -17.10 5.44
N LYS A 476 22.57 -16.80 6.57
CA LYS A 476 22.38 -15.57 7.34
C LYS A 476 22.56 -14.37 6.41
N LYS A 477 21.50 -13.59 6.16
CA LYS A 477 21.59 -12.37 5.33
C LYS A 477 22.56 -11.41 6.02
N ILE A 478 23.59 -10.97 5.30
CA ILE A 478 24.58 -10.00 5.81
C ILE A 478 23.85 -8.68 6.03
N ARG A 479 23.91 -8.13 7.25
CA ARG A 479 23.33 -6.83 7.59
C ARG A 479 24.41 -5.75 7.58
N LEU A 480 24.20 -4.70 6.82
CA LEU A 480 25.10 -3.55 6.79
C LEU A 480 24.79 -2.62 7.99
N PRO A 481 25.78 -2.25 8.82
CA PRO A 481 25.57 -1.30 9.90
C PRO A 481 25.32 0.11 9.34
N GLY A 482 24.43 0.90 9.96
CA GLY A 482 24.23 2.31 9.62
C GLY A 482 23.21 2.62 8.51
N THR A 483 22.79 1.64 7.69
CA THR A 483 21.76 1.80 6.65
C THR A 483 20.38 2.23 7.17
N LYS A 484 19.88 3.41 6.79
CA LYS A 484 18.53 3.87 7.15
C LYS A 484 17.48 3.59 6.08
N HIS A 485 17.90 3.48 4.82
CA HIS A 485 17.07 3.08 3.69
C HIS A 485 17.00 1.56 3.56
N THR A 486 15.90 1.04 3.02
CA THR A 486 15.63 -0.39 2.91
C THR A 486 16.45 -1.03 1.80
N ASP A 487 17.77 -1.11 1.98
CA ASP A 487 18.60 -2.01 1.21
C ASP A 487 18.16 -3.47 1.44
N LEU A 488 18.41 -4.32 0.43
CA LEU A 488 18.07 -5.75 0.41
C LEU A 488 18.63 -6.58 1.60
N SER A 489 19.49 -5.97 2.42
CA SER A 489 19.86 -6.44 3.75
C SER A 489 18.82 -5.99 4.79
N GLU A 490 17.70 -6.72 4.89
CA GLU A 490 16.67 -6.50 5.92
C GLU A 490 17.32 -6.38 7.31
N ARG A 491 17.23 -5.19 7.91
CA ARG A 491 17.48 -5.05 9.35
C ARG A 491 16.41 -5.82 10.09
N ALA A 492 16.75 -6.44 11.22
CA ALA A 492 15.77 -6.89 12.21
C ALA A 492 15.14 -5.71 13.01
N VAL A 493 15.07 -4.52 12.41
CA VAL A 493 14.38 -3.38 13.02
C VAL A 493 13.00 -3.33 12.39
N ARG A 494 11.98 -3.32 13.24
CA ARG A 494 10.59 -3.17 12.81
C ARG A 494 10.44 -1.88 12.02
N PRO A 495 9.72 -1.89 10.89
CA PRO A 495 9.46 -0.68 10.14
C PRO A 495 8.67 0.31 11.02
N THR A 496 9.06 1.57 10.94
CA THR A 496 8.35 2.66 11.64
C THR A 496 7.13 3.05 10.84
N ILE A 497 6.01 3.34 11.50
CA ILE A 497 4.87 3.95 10.82
C ILE A 497 5.24 5.37 10.39
N SER A 498 5.15 5.61 9.09
CA SER A 498 5.30 6.93 8.51
C SER A 498 4.40 7.02 7.30
N MET A 499 3.97 8.24 7.03
CA MET A 499 3.33 8.61 5.80
C MET A 499 4.35 9.30 4.90
N SER A 500 4.45 8.87 3.65
CA SER A 500 5.36 9.46 2.65
C SER A 500 4.67 10.52 1.79
N LYS A 501 3.46 10.24 1.31
CA LYS A 501 2.71 11.13 0.41
C LYS A 501 1.19 11.01 0.63
N ILE A 502 0.46 12.08 0.30
CA ILE A 502 -1.01 12.15 0.29
C ILE A 502 -1.46 12.66 -1.08
N ALA A 503 -2.58 12.14 -1.57
CA ALA A 503 -3.26 12.67 -2.73
C ALA A 503 -4.77 12.64 -2.55
N PHE A 504 -5.46 13.73 -2.89
CA PHE A 504 -6.92 13.69 -3.02
C PHE A 504 -7.32 13.05 -4.36
N SER A 505 -8.42 12.31 -4.35
CA SER A 505 -9.11 11.94 -5.58
C SER A 505 -9.66 13.22 -6.23
N PRO A 506 -9.54 13.37 -7.56
CA PRO A 506 -10.16 14.48 -8.28
C PRO A 506 -11.68 14.57 -8.10
N ASN A 507 -12.34 13.46 -7.77
CA ASN A 507 -13.78 13.42 -7.48
C ASN A 507 -14.15 14.10 -6.14
N GLY A 508 -13.15 14.40 -5.30
CA GLY A 508 -13.32 15.10 -4.02
C GLY A 508 -13.92 14.26 -2.89
N LEU A 509 -14.34 13.02 -3.17
CA LEU A 509 -14.94 12.12 -2.19
C LEU A 509 -13.90 11.28 -1.43
N ASP A 510 -12.79 11.00 -2.09
CA ASP A 510 -11.78 10.05 -1.61
C ASP A 510 -10.41 10.72 -1.53
N PHE A 511 -9.53 10.16 -0.73
CA PHE A 511 -8.12 10.49 -0.73
C PHE A 511 -7.28 9.26 -0.40
N ALA A 512 -6.10 9.18 -1.00
CA ALA A 512 -5.13 8.13 -0.80
C ALA A 512 -3.98 8.62 0.06
N VAL A 513 -3.48 7.72 0.89
CA VAL A 513 -2.34 7.94 1.77
C VAL A 513 -1.34 6.82 1.57
N ALA A 514 -0.10 7.17 1.24
CA ALA A 514 1.02 6.23 1.23
C ALA A 514 1.54 6.04 2.66
N CYS A 515 1.58 4.79 3.11
CA CYS A 515 2.09 4.38 4.41
C CYS A 515 3.10 3.26 4.26
N THR A 516 3.80 2.95 5.35
CA THR A 516 4.71 1.80 5.38
C THR A 516 4.00 0.45 5.27
N GLU A 517 2.72 0.35 5.57
CA GLU A 517 1.91 -0.87 5.34
C GLU A 517 1.45 -1.02 3.88
N GLY A 518 1.40 0.08 3.13
CA GLY A 518 0.82 0.13 1.79
C GLY A 518 0.07 1.43 1.53
N VAL A 519 -0.94 1.39 0.66
CA VAL A 519 -1.77 2.55 0.35
C VAL A 519 -3.12 2.43 1.04
N CYS A 520 -3.46 3.40 1.88
CA CYS A 520 -4.76 3.51 2.50
C CYS A 520 -5.63 4.49 1.70
N ILE A 521 -6.79 4.02 1.21
CA ILE A 521 -7.79 4.87 0.57
C ILE A 521 -8.90 5.16 1.59
N TYR A 522 -9.10 6.42 1.89
CA TYR A 522 -10.20 6.90 2.72
C TYR A 522 -11.25 7.48 1.80
N SER A 523 -12.50 7.03 1.97
CA SER A 523 -13.63 7.48 1.18
C SER A 523 -14.71 8.03 2.09
N LEU A 524 -15.35 9.11 1.65
CA LEU A 524 -16.65 9.53 2.15
C LEU A 524 -17.72 8.55 1.65
N THR A 525 -17.68 7.32 2.16
CA THR A 525 -18.88 6.49 2.14
C THR A 525 -19.92 7.24 2.97
N LYS A 526 -21.06 7.58 2.36
CA LYS A 526 -22.27 7.91 3.12
C LYS A 526 -22.87 6.56 3.54
N PRO A 527 -22.60 5.98 4.72
CA PRO A 527 -23.60 5.08 5.31
C PRO A 527 -24.89 5.89 5.48
N ARG A 528 -26.02 5.25 5.84
CA ARG A 528 -27.30 5.90 6.19
C ARG A 528 -27.16 6.91 7.36
N ARG A 529 -26.42 8.00 7.14
CA ARG A 529 -26.31 9.17 7.97
C ARG A 529 -27.30 10.14 7.36
N PHE A 530 -28.39 10.33 8.08
CA PHE A 530 -29.40 11.30 7.69
C PHE A 530 -28.79 12.69 7.81
N ASP A 531 -28.56 13.33 6.66
CA ASP A 531 -27.92 14.64 6.54
C ASP A 531 -28.74 15.50 5.58
N PRO A 532 -29.94 15.95 6.01
CA PRO A 532 -30.82 16.74 5.15
C PRO A 532 -30.20 18.11 4.89
N LEU A 533 -30.38 18.61 3.67
CA LEU A 533 -29.85 19.92 3.29
C LEU A 533 -30.68 21.05 3.92
N GLN A 534 -32.00 20.90 3.87
CA GLN A 534 -32.96 21.83 4.47
C GLN A 534 -34.27 21.09 4.77
N LEU A 535 -34.51 20.76 6.04
CA LEU A 535 -35.70 20.02 6.46
C LEU A 535 -36.84 20.96 6.88
N GLU A 536 -38.04 20.73 6.35
CA GLU A 536 -39.30 21.36 6.80
C GLU A 536 -40.30 20.27 7.23
N SER A 537 -41.38 20.64 7.93
CA SER A 537 -42.40 19.69 8.41
C SER A 537 -43.08 18.87 7.31
N ASN A 538 -43.10 19.44 6.11
CA ASN A 538 -43.69 19.00 4.85
C ASN A 538 -42.68 18.25 3.95
N VAL A 539 -41.45 18.03 4.43
CA VAL A 539 -40.45 17.23 3.71
C VAL A 539 -40.44 15.83 4.32
N THR A 540 -41.37 14.99 3.89
CA THR A 540 -41.44 13.57 4.31
C THR A 540 -41.35 12.61 3.12
N PRO A 541 -40.79 11.40 3.31
CA PRO A 541 -40.78 10.37 2.26
C PRO A 541 -42.16 10.07 1.67
N LYS A 542 -43.21 10.12 2.49
CA LYS A 542 -44.60 9.88 2.05
C LYS A 542 -45.11 10.97 1.13
N GLU A 543 -44.80 12.22 1.45
CA GLU A 543 -45.22 13.38 0.65
C GLU A 543 -44.50 13.39 -0.69
N ILE A 544 -43.20 13.06 -0.71
CA ILE A 544 -42.42 12.88 -1.95
C ILE A 544 -43.08 11.81 -2.85
N LEU A 545 -43.43 10.65 -2.27
CA LEU A 545 -44.10 9.58 -3.02
C LEU A 545 -45.48 10.02 -3.54
N ASN A 546 -46.27 10.74 -2.73
CA ASN A 546 -47.55 11.28 -3.18
C ASN A 546 -47.38 12.27 -4.33
N SER A 547 -46.40 13.18 -4.26
CA SER A 547 -46.09 14.11 -5.35
C SER A 547 -45.62 13.40 -6.62
N THR A 548 -44.85 12.31 -6.50
CA THR A 548 -44.51 11.48 -7.69
C THR A 548 -45.73 10.82 -8.32
N ILE A 549 -46.66 10.31 -7.50
CA ILE A 549 -47.90 9.67 -7.98
C ILE A 549 -48.83 10.71 -8.64
N ASN A 550 -48.86 11.93 -8.11
CA ASN A 550 -49.66 13.04 -8.63
C ASN A 550 -49.08 13.65 -9.91
N GLY A 551 -47.89 13.22 -10.37
CA GLY A 551 -47.21 13.77 -11.56
C GLY A 551 -46.48 15.10 -11.32
N GLU A 552 -46.32 15.52 -10.06
CA GLU A 552 -45.57 16.74 -9.70
C GLU A 552 -44.06 16.45 -9.56
N HIS A 553 -43.43 16.06 -10.67
CA HIS A 553 -42.05 15.57 -10.69
C HIS A 553 -41.01 16.58 -10.18
N VAL A 554 -41.14 17.86 -10.53
CA VAL A 554 -40.21 18.92 -10.08
C VAL A 554 -40.28 19.11 -8.56
N ASN A 555 -41.49 19.13 -8.01
CA ASN A 555 -41.72 19.28 -6.58
C ASN A 555 -41.16 18.06 -5.83
N ALA A 556 -41.50 16.85 -6.29
CA ALA A 556 -41.01 15.60 -5.72
C ALA A 556 -39.48 15.53 -5.70
N LEU A 557 -38.81 15.89 -6.79
CA LEU A 557 -37.34 15.91 -6.86
C LEU A 557 -36.75 16.95 -5.91
N SER A 558 -37.34 18.14 -5.82
CA SER A 558 -36.86 19.19 -4.90
C SER A 558 -36.97 18.77 -3.43
N LEU A 559 -38.07 18.13 -3.05
CA LEU A 559 -38.29 17.59 -1.71
C LEU A 559 -37.34 16.41 -1.42
N ALA A 560 -37.11 15.54 -2.41
CA ALA A 560 -36.17 14.43 -2.29
C ALA A 560 -34.72 14.93 -2.11
N LEU A 561 -34.29 15.95 -2.85
CA LEU A 561 -32.98 16.56 -2.71
C LEU A 561 -32.79 17.27 -1.36
N ARG A 562 -33.85 17.94 -0.86
CA ARG A 562 -33.85 18.55 0.48
C ARG A 562 -33.70 17.51 1.59
N LEU A 563 -34.39 16.38 1.47
CA LEU A 563 -34.28 15.24 2.38
C LEU A 563 -32.91 14.56 2.28
N ASN A 564 -32.29 14.60 1.09
CA ASN A 564 -30.95 14.08 0.80
C ASN A 564 -30.79 12.58 1.10
N ASP A 565 -31.86 11.80 0.88
CA ASP A 565 -31.84 10.35 0.97
C ASP A 565 -31.67 9.73 -0.42
N ARG A 566 -30.60 8.96 -0.60
CA ARG A 566 -30.18 8.43 -1.91
C ARG A 566 -31.24 7.51 -2.54
N GLU A 567 -31.85 6.63 -1.75
CA GLU A 567 -32.86 5.69 -2.26
C GLU A 567 -34.11 6.43 -2.76
N ILE A 568 -34.49 7.50 -2.06
CA ILE A 568 -35.67 8.30 -2.42
C ILE A 568 -35.36 9.15 -3.65
N VAL A 569 -34.19 9.80 -3.69
CA VAL A 569 -33.74 10.57 -4.85
C VAL A 569 -33.69 9.69 -6.10
N GLU A 570 -33.09 8.51 -6.01
CA GLU A 570 -32.99 7.56 -7.13
C GLU A 570 -34.37 7.14 -7.64
N ARG A 571 -35.27 6.73 -6.74
CA ARG A 571 -36.66 6.40 -7.10
C ARG A 571 -37.41 7.58 -7.73
N THR A 572 -37.22 8.80 -7.22
CA THR A 572 -37.87 9.98 -7.81
C THR A 572 -37.34 10.26 -9.21
N ILE A 573 -36.04 10.07 -9.46
CA ILE A 573 -35.43 10.28 -10.78
C ILE A 573 -35.91 9.21 -11.77
N GLU A 574 -35.95 7.94 -11.37
CA GLU A 574 -36.46 6.83 -12.21
C GLU A 574 -37.95 6.99 -12.58
N ALA A 575 -38.72 7.67 -11.73
CA ALA A 575 -40.13 7.92 -11.97
C ALA A 575 -40.41 9.09 -12.95
N ILE A 576 -39.41 9.90 -13.30
CA ILE A 576 -39.58 11.02 -14.24
C ILE A 576 -39.61 10.47 -15.67
N PRO A 577 -40.68 10.73 -16.45
CA PRO A 577 -40.72 10.30 -17.85
C PRO A 577 -39.70 11.08 -18.69
N VAL A 578 -39.07 10.41 -19.66
CA VAL A 578 -38.02 10.99 -20.53
C VAL A 578 -38.51 12.17 -21.39
N GLU A 579 -39.82 12.30 -21.57
CA GLU A 579 -40.45 13.35 -22.39
C GLU A 579 -40.58 14.71 -21.66
N GLN A 580 -40.35 14.75 -20.35
CA GLN A 580 -40.34 15.96 -19.51
C GLN A 580 -38.93 16.31 -19.07
#